data_AF-A0A259BAD6-F1
#
_entry.id   AF-A0A259BAD6-F1
#
_cell.length_a   1.000
_cell.length_b   1.000
_cell.length_c   1.000
_cell.angle_alpha   90.00
_cell.angle_beta   90.00
_cell.angle_gamma   90.00
#
_symmetry.space_group_name_H-M   'P 1'
#
loop_
_entity.id
_entity.type
_entity.pdbx_description
1 polymer ?
#
loop_
_entity_poly.entity_id
_entity_poly.type
_entity_poly.pdbx_seq_one_letter_code
_entity_poly.pdbx_strand_id
1 'polypeptide(L)'
;MRKGIPALFRIYDAASGTSGQAQIMRALLMGIYNGDDHPFDLNRLRGLDEALFVNALDVIRLDRHAEKEVRLYLPISAQQEISRWAFWKRPTV
;
A
#
# COMPACT_ATOMS: atom_id res chain seq x y z
N MET A 1 -8.81 -15.83 -1.79
CA MET A 1 -9.06 -14.37 -1.63
C MET A 1 -9.40 -13.92 -0.19
N ARG A 2 -9.72 -14.83 0.76
CA ARG A 2 -10.20 -14.50 2.12
C ARG A 2 -9.26 -13.63 3.00
N LYS A 3 -8.00 -13.44 2.63
CA LYS A 3 -7.00 -12.66 3.39
C LYS A 3 -6.72 -11.25 2.84
N GLY A 4 -7.13 -10.95 1.60
CA GLY A 4 -6.75 -9.70 0.92
C GLY A 4 -7.30 -8.45 1.60
N ILE A 5 -8.59 -8.44 1.94
CA ILE A 5 -9.22 -7.28 2.60
C ILE A 5 -8.62 -7.07 4.01
N PRO A 6 -8.52 -8.09 4.90
CA PRO A 6 -7.82 -7.93 6.17
C PRO A 6 -6.36 -7.45 6.02
N ALA A 7 -5.64 -7.93 5.02
CA ALA A 7 -4.27 -7.47 4.74
C ALA A 7 -4.23 -5.99 4.34
N LEU A 8 -5.20 -5.52 3.55
CA LEU A 8 -5.31 -4.10 3.17
C LEU A 8 -5.46 -3.20 4.39
N PHE A 9 -6.32 -3.56 5.35
CA PHE A 9 -6.48 -2.79 6.58
C PHE A 9 -5.19 -2.74 7.42
N ARG A 10 -4.46 -3.86 7.50
CA ARG A 10 -3.16 -3.90 8.20
C ARG A 10 -2.09 -3.07 7.51
N ILE A 11 -2.04 -3.09 6.18
CA ILE A 11 -1.11 -2.24 5.41
C ILE A 11 -1.45 -0.77 5.61
N TYR A 12 -2.73 -0.40 5.56
CA TYR A 12 -3.15 0.97 5.80
C TYR A 12 -2.76 1.46 7.19
N ASP A 13 -3.01 0.68 8.24
CA ASP A 13 -2.62 1.01 9.62
C ASP A 13 -1.09 1.17 9.75
N ALA A 14 -0.32 0.21 9.21
CA ALA A 14 1.14 0.31 9.19
C ALA A 14 1.65 1.53 8.39
N ALA A 15 0.97 1.87 7.29
CA ALA A 15 1.29 3.02 6.46
C ALA A 15 1.04 4.36 7.16
N SER A 16 0.17 4.44 8.18
CA SER A 16 -0.03 5.66 8.96
C SER A 16 1.12 5.99 9.91
N GLY A 17 2.01 5.02 10.22
CA GLY A 17 3.18 5.22 11.10
C GLY A 17 4.35 6.00 10.47
N THR A 18 5.44 6.24 11.21
CA THR A 18 6.58 7.05 10.74
C THR A 18 7.84 6.23 10.39
N SER A 19 7.77 4.90 10.47
CA SER A 19 8.92 4.01 10.22
C SER A 19 9.32 3.95 8.73
N GLY A 20 10.52 3.41 8.46
CA GLY A 20 10.93 3.12 7.09
C GLY A 20 9.97 2.15 6.38
N GLN A 21 9.42 1.17 7.11
CA GLN A 21 8.41 0.25 6.59
C GLN A 21 7.08 0.96 6.29
N ALA A 22 6.69 1.93 7.12
CA ALA A 22 5.50 2.75 6.83
C ALA A 22 5.66 3.52 5.51
N GLN A 23 6.85 4.05 5.21
CA GLN A 23 7.12 4.68 3.92
C GLN A 23 7.08 3.69 2.74
N ILE A 24 7.46 2.43 2.97
CA ILE A 24 7.34 1.37 1.96
C ILE A 24 5.85 1.05 1.72
N MET A 25 5.06 0.91 2.79
CA MET A 25 3.62 0.64 2.69
C MET A 25 2.83 1.77 2.03
N ARG A 26 3.14 3.04 2.34
CA ARG A 26 2.56 4.20 1.62
C ARG A 26 2.84 4.14 0.13
N ALA A 27 4.10 3.89 -0.25
CA ALA A 27 4.48 3.81 -1.66
C ALA A 27 3.82 2.63 -2.37
N LEU A 28 3.67 1.48 -1.70
CA LEU A 28 2.96 0.33 -2.24
C LEU A 28 1.48 0.67 -2.50
N LEU A 29 0.78 1.24 -1.52
CA LEU A 29 -0.62 1.63 -1.68
C LEU A 29 -0.82 2.65 -2.81
N MET A 30 0.04 3.67 -2.87
CA MET A 30 -0.01 4.66 -3.95
C MET A 30 0.25 4.02 -5.33
N GLY A 31 1.21 3.11 -5.44
CA GLY A 31 1.52 2.42 -6.69
C GLY A 31 0.42 1.44 -7.12
N ILE A 32 -0.31 0.83 -6.18
CA ILE A 32 -1.50 0.04 -6.49
C ILE A 32 -2.65 0.96 -6.96
N TYR A 33 -2.81 2.14 -6.36
CA TYR A 33 -3.93 3.04 -6.70
C TYR A 33 -3.71 3.79 -8.00
N ASN A 34 -2.47 4.15 -8.31
CA ASN A 34 -2.08 4.89 -9.50
C ASN A 34 -0.60 4.65 -9.80
N GLY A 35 -0.30 3.50 -10.41
CA GLY A 35 1.07 3.08 -10.70
C GLY A 35 1.79 3.95 -11.74
N ASP A 36 1.05 4.62 -12.63
CA ASP A 36 1.61 5.49 -13.67
C ASP A 36 2.26 6.73 -13.06
N ASP A 37 1.58 7.36 -12.09
CA ASP A 37 2.12 8.53 -11.37
C ASP A 37 2.99 8.14 -10.15
N HIS A 38 2.81 6.93 -9.62
CA HIS A 38 3.48 6.46 -8.41
C HIS A 38 4.11 5.06 -8.56
N PRO A 39 5.09 4.88 -9.45
CA PRO A 39 5.71 3.58 -9.64
C PRO A 39 6.41 3.08 -8.38
N PHE A 40 6.17 1.82 -8.03
CA PHE A 40 6.73 1.15 -6.85
C PHE A 40 7.95 0.30 -7.21
N ASP A 41 9.06 0.49 -6.50
CA ASP A 41 10.26 -0.34 -6.64
C ASP A 41 10.13 -1.63 -5.80
N LEU A 42 10.09 -2.77 -6.48
CA LEU A 42 9.98 -4.11 -5.86
C LEU A 42 11.12 -4.43 -4.89
N ASN A 43 12.30 -3.83 -5.05
CA ASN A 43 13.41 -4.05 -4.11
C ASN A 43 13.09 -3.55 -2.70
N ARG A 44 12.17 -2.57 -2.57
CA ARG A 44 11.74 -2.05 -1.26
C ARG A 44 11.05 -3.10 -0.41
N LEU A 45 10.49 -4.16 -1.01
CA LEU A 45 9.87 -5.26 -0.27
C LEU A 45 10.87 -5.98 0.65
N ARG A 46 12.18 -5.92 0.36
CA ARG A 46 13.24 -6.52 1.19
C ARG A 46 13.42 -5.83 2.55
N GLY A 47 12.92 -4.59 2.69
CA GLY A 47 13.00 -3.83 3.95
C GLY A 47 11.83 -4.07 4.91
N LEU A 48 10.88 -4.93 4.52
CA LEU A 48 9.72 -5.26 5.34
C LEU A 48 10.04 -6.41 6.29
N ASP A 49 9.38 -6.42 7.45
CA ASP A 49 9.28 -7.64 8.22
C ASP A 49 8.40 -8.67 7.49
N GLU A 50 8.51 -9.92 7.91
CA GLU A 50 7.81 -11.05 7.27
C GLU A 50 6.29 -10.84 7.25
N ALA A 51 5.71 -10.26 8.30
CA ALA A 51 4.26 -10.08 8.39
C ALA A 51 3.77 -9.03 7.38
N LEU A 52 4.47 -7.91 7.26
CA LEU A 52 4.17 -6.86 6.29
C LEU A 52 4.44 -7.31 4.85
N PHE A 53 5.50 -8.09 4.62
CA PHE A 53 5.77 -8.69 3.31
C PHE A 53 4.62 -9.60 2.87
N VAL A 54 4.16 -10.49 3.73
CA VAL A 54 3.03 -11.39 3.42
C VAL A 54 1.74 -10.59 3.17
N ASN A 55 1.45 -9.58 4.00
CA ASN A 55 0.27 -8.72 3.78
C ASN A 55 0.37 -7.98 2.43
N ALA A 56 1.55 -7.48 2.04
CA ALA A 56 1.78 -6.82 0.76
C ALA A 56 1.43 -7.74 -0.42
N LEU A 57 1.89 -8.99 -0.40
CA LEU A 57 1.56 -9.97 -1.43
C LEU A 57 0.06 -10.30 -1.46
N ASP A 58 -0.58 -10.39 -0.30
CA ASP A 58 -2.03 -10.64 -0.23
C ASP A 58 -2.86 -9.46 -0.77
N VAL A 59 -2.38 -8.23 -0.64
CA VAL A 59 -3.02 -7.05 -1.25
C VAL A 59 -2.78 -7.00 -2.75
N ILE A 60 -1.58 -7.32 -3.23
CA ILE A 60 -1.32 -7.44 -4.69
C ILE A 60 -2.20 -8.52 -5.32
N ARG A 61 -2.38 -9.66 -4.63
CA ARG A 61 -3.31 -10.71 -5.06
C ARG A 61 -4.76 -10.24 -5.03
N LEU A 62 -5.15 -9.44 -4.04
CA LEU A 62 -6.47 -8.83 -4.00
C LEU A 62 -6.66 -7.94 -5.24
N ASP A 63 -5.73 -7.04 -5.51
CA ASP A 63 -5.80 -6.10 -6.64
C ASP A 63 -5.96 -6.80 -7.99
N ARG A 64 -5.18 -7.85 -8.21
CA ARG A 64 -5.25 -8.65 -9.43
C ARG A 64 -6.60 -9.35 -9.66
N HIS A 65 -7.33 -9.67 -8.59
CA HIS A 65 -8.51 -10.52 -8.65
C HIS A 65 -9.79 -9.85 -8.15
N ALA A 66 -9.72 -8.60 -7.70
CA ALA A 66 -10.85 -7.92 -7.12
C ALA A 66 -11.86 -7.52 -8.19
N GLU A 67 -13.14 -7.62 -7.84
CA GLU A 67 -14.27 -7.16 -8.68
C GLU A 67 -14.36 -5.62 -8.76
N LYS A 68 -13.67 -4.93 -7.85
CA LYS A 68 -13.60 -3.46 -7.77
C LYS A 68 -12.20 -3.03 -7.32
N GLU A 69 -11.83 -1.78 -7.62
CA GLU A 69 -10.56 -1.19 -7.20
C GLU A 69 -10.30 -1.39 -5.70
N VAL A 70 -9.07 -1.78 -5.34
CA VAL A 70 -8.69 -2.10 -3.95
C VAL A 70 -8.97 -0.95 -2.98
N ARG A 71 -8.81 0.29 -3.42
CA ARG A 71 -9.09 1.48 -2.60
C ARG A 71 -10.52 1.56 -2.10
N LEU A 72 -11.48 0.98 -2.82
CA LEU A 72 -12.90 0.99 -2.51
C LEU A 72 -13.29 -0.01 -1.40
N TYR A 73 -12.35 -0.76 -0.85
CA TYR A 73 -12.55 -1.54 0.38
C TYR A 73 -12.22 -0.74 1.65
N LEU A 74 -11.52 0.39 1.54
CA LEU A 74 -11.24 1.29 2.66
C LEU A 74 -12.33 2.36 2.81
N PRO A 75 -12.54 2.89 4.04
CA PRO A 75 -13.41 4.05 4.25
C PRO A 75 -12.99 5.26 3.41
N ILE A 76 -13.95 6.12 3.07
CA ILE A 76 -13.68 7.35 2.27
C ILE A 76 -12.61 8.23 2.94
N SER A 77 -12.59 8.31 4.27
CA SER A 77 -11.56 9.07 5.02
C SER A 77 -10.15 8.53 4.77
N ALA A 78 -9.98 7.20 4.75
CA ALA A 78 -8.71 6.55 4.46
C ALA A 78 -8.28 6.79 3.00
N GLN A 79 -9.21 6.75 2.05
CA GLN A 79 -8.92 7.07 0.65
C GLN A 79 -8.43 8.52 0.48
N GLN A 80 -9.07 9.46 1.18
CA GLN A 80 -8.67 10.87 1.20
C GLN A 80 -7.30 11.07 1.85
N GLU A 81 -7.01 10.34 2.93
CA GLU A 81 -5.71 10.38 3.59
C GLU A 81 -4.60 9.85 2.67
N ILE A 82 -4.81 8.70 2.04
CA ILE A 82 -3.84 8.09 1.11
C ILE A 82 -3.53 9.05 -0.04
N SER A 83 -4.56 9.70 -0.59
CA SER A 83 -4.38 10.70 -1.66
C SER A 83 -3.50 11.88 -1.23
N ARG A 84 -3.43 12.22 0.07
CA ARG A 84 -2.54 13.26 0.60
C ARG A 84 -1.10 12.78 0.75
N TRP A 85 -0.82 11.48 0.73
CA TRP A 85 0.57 10.98 0.76
C TRP A 85 1.32 11.23 -0.55
N ALA A 86 0.61 11.57 -1.64
CA ALA A 86 1.20 11.95 -2.92
C ALA A 86 2.20 13.13 -2.82
N PHE A 87 2.14 13.93 -1.75
CA PHE A 87 3.08 15.02 -1.48
C PHE A 87 4.44 14.55 -0.94
N TRP A 88 4.59 13.28 -0.53
CA TRP A 88 5.88 12.73 -0.12
C TRP A 88 6.71 12.40 -1.37
N LYS A 89 7.42 13.41 -1.88
CA LYS A 89 8.38 13.24 -2.98
C LYS A 89 9.42 12.20 -2.60
N ARG A 90 9.79 11.34 -3.56
CA ARG A 90 11.02 10.52 -3.49
C ARG A 90 12.16 11.43 -3.02
N PRO A 91 12.97 11.05 -2.01
CA PRO A 91 14.31 11.60 -1.92
C PRO A 91 14.97 11.29 -3.27
N THR A 92 15.25 12.33 -4.05
CA THR A 92 16.16 12.23 -5.18
C THR A 92 17.49 11.83 -4.59
N VAL A 93 17.84 10.55 -4.72
CA VAL A 93 19.23 10.13 -4.68
C VAL A 93 19.87 10.60 -5.98
#